data_AF-A0A6N8I0K6-F1
#
_entry.id   AF-A0A6N8I0K6-F1
#
_cell.length_a   1.000
_cell.length_b   1.000
_cell.length_c   1.000
_cell.angle_alpha   90.00
_cell.angle_beta   90.00
_cell.angle_gamma   90.00
#
_symmetry.space_group_name_H-M   'P 1'
#
loop_
_entity.id
_entity.type
_entity.pdbx_description
1 polymer ?
#
loop_
_entity_poly.entity_id
_entity_poly.type
_entity_poly.pdbx_seq_one_letter_code
_entity_poly.pdbx_strand_id
1 'polypeptide(L)' 'MELLASVSSIDGEKYRVSTGGGVSAPIPRLSSAVRLEVENGVLEKTLPQVGDTVLCWFPGNALTDGMIIGIEEE' A
#
# COMPACT_ATOMS: atom_id res chain seq x y z
N MET A 1 0.12 14.72 -0.93
CA MET A 1 -0.54 14.42 0.35
C MET A 1 -0.12 13.02 0.75
N GLU A 2 0.33 12.86 1.98
CA GLU A 2 0.67 11.55 2.55
C GLU A 2 -0.38 11.18 3.59
N LEU A 3 -0.82 9.93 3.57
CA LEU A 3 -1.81 9.43 4.52
C LEU A 3 -1.67 7.93 4.71
N LEU A 4 -2.07 7.47 5.90
CA LEU A 4 -2.29 6.06 6.19
C LEU A 4 -3.68 5.64 5.70
N ALA A 5 -3.75 4.47 5.07
CA ALA A 5 -4.98 3.87 4.57
C ALA A 5 -4.90 2.35 4.63
N SER A 6 -6.05 1.68 4.62
CA SER A 6 -6.09 0.21 4.60
C SER A 6 -6.26 -0.30 3.18
N VAL A 7 -5.52 -1.34 2.79
CA VAL A 7 -5.71 -1.99 1.48
C VAL A 7 -7.08 -2.65 1.45
N SER A 8 -7.94 -2.22 0.52
CA SER A 8 -9.32 -2.70 0.41
C SER A 8 -9.48 -3.80 -0.65
N SER A 9 -8.71 -3.75 -1.72
CA SER A 9 -8.74 -4.76 -2.79
C SER A 9 -7.45 -4.76 -3.61
N ILE A 10 -7.13 -5.91 -4.22
CA ILE A 10 -5.97 -6.11 -5.08
C ILE A 10 -6.44 -6.72 -6.40
N ASP A 11 -6.01 -6.15 -7.52
CA ASP A 11 -6.24 -6.66 -8.88
C ASP A 11 -4.91 -6.63 -9.65
N GLY A 12 -4.23 -7.78 -9.71
CA GLY A 12 -2.86 -7.87 -10.20
C GLY A 12 -1.89 -7.01 -9.37
N GLU A 13 -1.13 -6.13 -10.03
CA GLU A 13 -0.19 -5.20 -9.39
C GLU A 13 -0.83 -3.85 -9.01
N LYS A 14 -2.17 -3.77 -9.00
CA LYS A 14 -2.91 -2.57 -8.64
C LYS A 14 -3.69 -2.78 -7.35
N TYR A 15 -3.64 -1.75 -6.51
CA TYR A 15 -4.23 -1.72 -5.19
C TYR A 15 -5.31 -0.65 -5.13
N ARG A 16 -6.40 -0.92 -4.40
CA ARG A 16 -7.28 0.14 -3.90
C ARG A 16 -7.10 0.24 -2.40
N VAL A 17 -7.11 1.46 -1.90
CA VAL A 17 -7.01 1.73 -0.47
C VAL A 17 -8.27 2.45 0.00
N SER A 18 -8.79 2.03 1.16
CA SER A 18 -9.84 2.72 1.88
C SER A 18 -9.21 3.74 2.79
N THR A 19 -9.53 5.00 2.53
CA THR A 19 -9.29 6.12 3.43
C THR A 19 -10.56 6.33 4.26
N GLY A 20 -10.47 6.96 5.44
CA GLY A 20 -11.64 7.30 6.25
C GLY A 20 -12.70 8.17 5.54
N GLY A 21 -12.43 8.69 4.34
CA GLY A 21 -13.34 9.48 3.52
C GLY A 21 -13.73 8.86 2.17
N GLY A 22 -13.26 7.65 1.82
CA GLY A 22 -13.57 7.00 0.55
C GLY A 22 -12.50 6.01 0.06
N VAL A 23 -12.77 5.39 -1.08
CA VAL A 23 -11.88 4.39 -1.71
C VAL A 23 -11.15 4.99 -2.90
N SER A 24 -9.85 4.71 -3.03
CA SER A 24 -9.05 5.20 -4.16
C SER A 24 -9.41 4.55 -5.49
N ALA A 25 -9.01 5.18 -6.60
CA ALA A 25 -8.81 4.48 -7.86
C ALA A 25 -7.69 3.41 -7.72
N PRO A 26 -7.54 2.49 -8.68
CA PRO A 26 -6.45 1.52 -8.67
C PRO A 26 -5.08 2.21 -8.79
N ILE A 27 -4.27 2.12 -7.74
CA ILE A 27 -2.94 2.73 -7.64
C ILE A 27 -1.85 1.66 -7.60
N PRO A 28 -0.64 1.93 -8.11
CA PRO A 28 0.50 1.03 -7.95
C PRO A 28 1.09 1.10 -6.53
N ARG A 29 2.09 0.25 -6.28
CA ARG A 29 3.01 0.36 -5.15
C ARG A 29 4.44 0.63 -5.64
N LEU A 30 5.27 1.21 -4.80
CA LEU A 30 6.72 1.15 -4.97
C LEU A 30 7.20 -0.29 -4.77
N SER A 31 8.27 -0.67 -5.48
CA SER A 31 8.90 -1.98 -5.33
C SER A 31 9.48 -2.21 -3.92
N SER A 32 9.80 -1.12 -3.22
CA SER A 32 10.27 -1.12 -1.83
C SER A 32 9.16 -1.16 -0.79
N ALA A 33 7.89 -0.98 -1.17
CA ALA A 33 6.75 -1.06 -0.25
C ALA A 33 6.38 -2.53 -0.03
N VAL A 34 7.22 -3.23 0.74
CA VAL A 34 7.11 -4.66 1.08
C VAL A 34 7.53 -4.86 2.53
N ARG A 35 6.99 -5.88 3.20
CA ARG A 35 7.54 -6.37 4.45
C ARG A 35 8.76 -7.22 4.13
N LEU A 36 9.81 -7.03 4.93
CA LEU A 36 11.07 -7.74 4.78
C LEU A 36 11.28 -8.60 6.01
N GLU A 37 11.34 -9.91 5.82
CA GLU A 37 11.60 -10.87 6.89
C GLU A 37 12.86 -11.66 6.55
N VAL A 38 13.67 -11.97 7.57
CA VAL A 38 14.85 -12.82 7.41
C VAL A 38 14.57 -14.15 8.06
N GLU A 39 14.38 -15.19 7.25
CA GLU A 39 14.17 -16.56 7.71
C GLU A 39 15.31 -17.45 7.21
N ASN A 40 15.97 -18.16 8.12
CA ASN A 40 17.07 -19.08 7.79
C ASN A 40 18.20 -18.44 6.94
N GLY A 41 18.42 -17.13 7.09
CA GLY A 41 19.42 -16.39 6.31
C GLY A 41 18.98 -16.01 4.89
N VAL A 42 17.72 -16.27 4.53
CA VAL A 42 17.09 -15.81 3.28
C VAL A 42 16.23 -14.59 3.58
N LEU A 43 16.31 -13.58 2.71
CA LEU A 43 15.46 -12.39 2.79
C LEU A 43 14.16 -12.66 2.02
N GLU A 44 13.07 -12.84 2.75
CA GLU A 44 11.72 -12.98 2.22
C GLU A 44 11.05 -11.61 2.07
N LYS A 45 10.23 -11.47 1.03
CA LYS A 45 9.52 -10.24 0.71
C LYS A 45 8.03 -10.49 0.62
N THR A 46 7.26 -9.85 1.49
CA THR A 46 5.81 -9.96 1.48
C THR A 46 5.19 -8.66 0.96
N LEU A 47 4.36 -8.78 -0.07
CA LEU A 47 3.64 -7.65 -0.66
C LEU A 47 2.48 -7.21 0.26
N PRO A 48 2.01 -5.95 0.16
CA PRO A 48 0.81 -5.52 0.89
C PRO A 48 -0.39 -6.43 0.56
N GLN A 49 -1.14 -6.81 1.58
CA GLN A 49 -2.32 -7.66 1.50
C GLN A 49 -3.58 -6.87 1.88
N VAL A 50 -4.76 -7.38 1.51
CA VAL A 50 -6.04 -6.79 1.93
C VAL A 50 -6.12 -6.78 3.47
N GLY A 51 -6.47 -5.63 4.02
CA GLY A 51 -6.49 -5.38 5.47
C GLY A 51 -5.22 -4.74 6.02
N ASP A 52 -4.10 -4.78 5.31
CA ASP A 52 -2.87 -4.10 5.75
C ASP A 52 -3.07 -2.58 5.77
N THR A 53 -2.53 -1.93 6.80
CA THR A 53 -2.37 -0.49 6.80
C THR A 53 -1.10 -0.11 6.05
N VAL A 54 -1.23 0.83 5.13
CA VAL A 54 -0.18 1.27 4.22
C VAL A 54 -0.05 2.78 4.19
N LEU A 55 1.18 3.25 3.98
CA LEU A 55 1.46 4.65 3.71
C LEU A 55 1.30 4.92 2.21
N CYS A 56 0.42 5.86 1.89
CA CYS A 56 0.14 6.28 0.52
C CYS A 56 0.56 7.72 0.29
N TRP A 57 1.03 8.00 -0.93
CA TRP A 57 1.23 9.36 -1.43
C TRP A 57 0.28 9.62 -2.61
N PHE A 58 -0.43 10.75 -2.57
CA PHE A 58 -1.29 11.24 -3.66
C PHE A 58 -0.87 12.65 -4.12
N PRO A 59 -0.86 12.95 -5.43
CA PRO A 59 -0.64 14.29 -5.94
C PRO A 59 -1.92 15.15 -5.74
N GLY A 60 -2.06 15.70 -4.54
CA GLY A 60 -3.24 16.48 -4.14
C GLY A 60 -4.27 15.63 -3.38
N ASN A 61 -5.53 16.08 -3.40
CA ASN A 61 -6.62 15.50 -2.60
C ASN A 61 -7.49 14.50 -3.37
N ALA A 62 -7.31 14.40 -4.69
CA ALA A 62 -7.99 13.40 -5.49
C ALA A 62 -7.33 12.04 -5.24
N LEU A 63 -8.12 11.04 -4.84
CA LEU A 63 -7.66 9.68 -4.58
C LEU A 63 -7.50 8.86 -5.87
N THR A 64 -7.01 9.48 -6.95
CA THR A 64 -6.97 8.90 -8.31
C THR A 64 -5.58 8.46 -8.75
N ASP A 65 -4.55 9.29 -8.51
CA ASP A 65 -3.22 9.14 -9.14
C ASP A 65 -2.11 8.92 -8.11
N GLY A 66 -2.42 8.25 -7.01
CA GLY A 66 -1.47 8.00 -5.92
C GLY A 66 -0.61 6.75 -6.11
N MET A 67 0.15 6.43 -5.06
CA MET A 67 0.92 5.19 -4.94
C MET A 67 1.09 4.78 -3.48
N ILE A 68 1.19 3.48 -3.23
CA ILE A 68 1.64 2.94 -1.94
C ILE A 68 3.16 3.08 -1.87
N ILE A 69 3.66 3.75 -0.82
CA ILE A 69 5.09 4.00 -0.61
C ILE A 69 5.68 3.23 0.58
N GLY A 70 4.84 2.65 1.44
CA GLY A 70 5.28 1.82 2.57
C GLY A 70 4.13 1.01 3.16
N ILE A 71 4.48 0.04 4.01
CA ILE A 71 3.53 -0.75 4.82
C ILE A 71 3.78 -0.36 6.28
N GLU A 72 2.72 -0.11 7.04
CA GLU A 72 2.83 0.14 8.48
C GLU A 72 2.97 -1.21 9.22
N GLU A 73 3.90 -1.27 10.17
CA GLU A 73 4.12 -2.40 11.06
C GLU A 73 3.62 -2.03 12.46
N GLU A 74 2.85 -2.93 13.08
CA GLU A 74 2.41 -2.81 14.48
C GLU A 74 3.33 -3.60 15.43
#